data_AF-A0A3R6UV02-F1
#
_entry.id   AF-A0A3R6UV02-F1
#
_cell.length_a   1.000
_cell.length_b   1.000
_cell.length_c   1.000
_cell.angle_alpha   90.00
_cell.angle_beta   90.00
_cell.angle_gamma   90.00
#
_symmetry.space_group_name_H-M   'P 1'
#
loop_
_entity.id
_entity.type
_entity.pdbx_description
1 polymer ?
#
loop_
_entity_poly.entity_id
_entity_poly.type
_entity_poly.pdbx_seq_one_letter_code
_entity_poly.pdbx_strand_id
1 'polypeptide(L)'
;MGVADLVITRDGVKYPTIRFDKVLAKNKHYWGKRLAHRRLQAQKAIAWDKYKKVLVPRTLTDFKNYLKAKKMIAKYNEKIANQRNDYLHKLTKTLVEQSDIIKIEYLKAKNLLKNHKLARAIANQSWRELRNQLKYECDWYGKQLVIVNLRKTSQICSNCGYDTKYSSSLFRWRF
;
A
#
# COMPACT_ATOMS: atom_id res chain seq x y z
N MET A 1 13.15 3.49 7.30
CA MET A 1 11.95 4.09 6.67
C MET A 1 10.78 4.11 7.65
N GLY A 2 10.12 5.27 7.81
CA GLY A 2 8.92 5.41 8.64
C GLY A 2 7.63 5.11 7.87
N VAL A 3 6.49 5.04 8.54
CA VAL A 3 5.18 4.88 7.89
C VAL A 3 4.69 6.20 7.23
N ALA A 4 5.29 7.34 7.61
CA ALA A 4 4.95 8.66 7.08
C ALA A 4 5.57 8.91 5.70
N ASP A 5 6.84 8.57 5.54
CA ASP A 5 7.61 8.83 4.32
C ASP A 5 7.77 7.54 3.50
N LEU A 6 7.52 7.61 2.20
CA LEU A 6 7.63 6.50 1.27
C LEU A 6 9.10 6.19 0.95
N VAL A 7 9.88 7.23 0.65
CA VAL A 7 11.31 7.17 0.38
C VAL A 7 12.02 8.29 1.14
N ILE A 8 13.20 7.97 1.66
CA ILE A 8 14.13 8.95 2.24
C ILE A 8 15.46 8.72 1.53
N THR A 9 15.99 9.74 0.87
CA THR A 9 17.30 9.65 0.18
C THR A 9 18.44 9.90 1.16
N ARG A 10 19.67 9.59 0.74
CA ARG A 10 20.88 9.84 1.53
C ARG A 10 21.03 11.33 1.89
N ASP A 11 20.62 12.21 1.00
CA ASP A 11 20.71 13.67 1.16
C ASP A 11 19.65 14.22 2.13
N GLY A 12 18.83 13.35 2.73
CA GLY A 12 17.79 13.71 3.68
C GLY A 12 16.50 14.19 3.05
N VAL A 13 16.37 14.15 1.71
CA VAL A 13 15.13 14.47 1.01
C VAL A 13 14.09 13.38 1.32
N LYS A 14 12.90 13.81 1.74
CA LYS A 14 11.80 12.93 2.14
C LYS A 14 10.66 13.02 1.13
N TYR A 15 10.25 11.88 0.62
CA TYR A 15 9.08 11.76 -0.24
C TYR A 15 7.91 11.23 0.59
N PRO A 16 6.83 12.00 0.77
CA PRO A 16 5.75 11.65 1.68
C PRO A 16 4.83 10.58 1.10
N THR A 17 4.21 9.78 1.95
CA THR A 17 3.19 8.82 1.52
C THR A 17 1.86 9.53 1.25
N ILE A 18 1.46 9.61 -0.02
CA ILE A 18 0.18 10.25 -0.38
C ILE A 18 -1.00 9.31 -0.07
N ARG A 19 -1.94 9.80 0.75
CA ARG A 19 -3.14 9.07 1.15
C ARG A 19 -4.33 9.30 0.20
N PHE A 20 -4.23 8.79 -1.03
CA PHE A 20 -5.33 8.83 -1.99
C PHE A 20 -6.62 8.15 -1.48
N ASP A 21 -6.48 7.18 -0.56
CA ASP A 21 -7.64 6.50 0.06
C ASP A 21 -8.51 7.45 0.89
N LYS A 22 -7.93 8.47 1.53
CA LYS A 22 -8.68 9.45 2.35
C LYS A 22 -9.59 10.30 1.49
N VAL A 23 -9.07 10.77 0.35
CA VAL A 23 -9.79 11.68 -0.56
C VAL A 23 -11.09 11.03 -1.03
N LEU A 24 -11.04 9.75 -1.38
CA LEU A 24 -12.20 9.01 -1.87
C LEU A 24 -12.94 8.23 -0.78
N ALA A 25 -12.54 8.35 0.50
CA ALA A 25 -13.07 7.57 1.61
C ALA A 25 -14.57 7.78 1.81
N LYS A 26 -15.04 9.05 1.80
CA LYS A 26 -16.46 9.38 2.02
C LYS A 26 -17.36 8.75 0.94
N ASN A 27 -16.98 8.91 -0.33
CA ASN A 27 -17.72 8.38 -1.46
C ASN A 27 -17.68 6.85 -1.47
N LYS A 28 -16.51 6.25 -1.24
CA LYS A 28 -16.36 4.79 -1.14
C LYS A 28 -17.16 4.22 0.02
N HIS A 29 -17.21 4.89 1.17
CA HIS A 29 -18.01 4.49 2.33
C HIS A 29 -19.51 4.55 2.04
N TYR A 30 -19.97 5.64 1.43
CA TYR A 30 -21.37 5.79 1.01
C TYR A 30 -21.83 4.62 0.12
N TRP A 31 -21.07 4.33 -0.94
CA TRP A 31 -21.38 3.19 -1.81
C TRP A 31 -21.17 1.85 -1.11
N GLY A 32 -20.22 1.75 -0.18
CA GLY A 32 -19.97 0.61 0.70
C GLY A 32 -21.20 0.21 1.52
N LYS A 33 -21.80 1.18 2.22
CA LYS A 33 -23.06 0.95 2.98
C LYS A 33 -24.18 0.47 2.06
N ARG A 34 -24.35 1.11 0.89
CA ARG A 34 -25.38 0.72 -0.08
C ARG A 34 -25.15 -0.67 -0.66
N LEU A 35 -23.90 -1.03 -0.93
CA LEU A 35 -23.56 -2.38 -1.40
C LEU A 35 -23.94 -3.42 -0.34
N ALA A 36 -23.56 -3.21 0.92
CA ALA A 36 -23.87 -4.12 2.02
C ALA A 36 -25.38 -4.30 2.19
N HIS A 37 -26.12 -3.19 2.26
CA HIS A 37 -27.58 -3.22 2.42
C HIS A 37 -28.28 -3.92 1.24
N ARG A 38 -27.91 -3.56 0.01
CA ARG A 38 -28.50 -4.17 -1.20
C ARG A 38 -28.14 -5.64 -1.35
N ARG A 39 -26.93 -6.05 -0.93
CA ARG A 39 -26.53 -7.46 -0.91
C ARG A 39 -27.41 -8.25 0.04
N LEU A 40 -27.67 -7.73 1.24
CA LEU A 40 -28.55 -8.38 2.21
C LEU A 40 -29.98 -8.52 1.67
N GLN A 41 -30.52 -7.46 1.05
CA GLN A 41 -31.84 -7.51 0.40
C GLN A 41 -31.90 -8.54 -0.72
N ALA A 42 -30.89 -8.56 -1.60
CA ALA A 42 -30.78 -9.56 -2.66
C ALA A 42 -30.71 -10.98 -2.09
N GLN A 43 -29.89 -11.22 -1.06
CA GLN A 43 -29.79 -12.52 -0.40
C GLN A 43 -31.12 -12.99 0.21
N LYS A 44 -31.88 -12.10 0.84
CA LYS A 44 -33.22 -12.42 1.36
C LYS A 44 -34.19 -12.83 0.23
N ALA A 45 -34.19 -12.10 -0.88
CA ALA A 45 -35.02 -12.42 -2.04
C ALA A 45 -34.64 -13.77 -2.67
N ILE A 46 -33.33 -14.03 -2.83
CA ILE A 46 -32.82 -15.32 -3.31
C ILE A 46 -33.21 -16.46 -2.37
N ALA A 47 -33.10 -16.26 -1.06
CA ALA A 47 -33.51 -17.26 -0.06
C ALA A 47 -35.01 -17.54 -0.11
N TRP A 48 -35.82 -16.51 -0.35
CA TRP A 48 -37.27 -16.65 -0.50
C TRP A 48 -37.67 -17.40 -1.79
N ASP A 49 -37.00 -17.15 -2.92
CA ASP A 49 -37.23 -17.89 -4.16
C ASP A 49 -36.93 -19.39 -3.98
N LYS A 50 -35.84 -19.70 -3.27
CA LYS A 50 -35.49 -21.08 -2.91
C LYS A 50 -36.54 -21.73 -2.02
N TYR A 51 -37.02 -21.00 -1.00
CA TYR A 51 -38.10 -21.48 -0.13
C TYR A 51 -39.40 -21.77 -0.92
N LYS A 52 -39.75 -20.90 -1.86
CA LYS A 52 -40.91 -21.05 -2.74
C LYS A 52 -40.73 -22.09 -3.86
N LYS A 53 -39.56 -22.71 -3.99
CA LYS A 53 -39.21 -23.68 -5.03
C LYS A 53 -39.49 -23.16 -6.45
N VAL A 54 -39.15 -21.90 -6.70
CA VAL A 54 -39.27 -21.29 -8.04
C VAL A 54 -38.36 -22.05 -9.02
N LEU A 55 -38.86 -22.34 -10.23
CA LEU A 55 -38.17 -23.12 -11.26
C LEU A 55 -36.79 -22.54 -11.61
N VAL A 56 -36.69 -21.21 -11.66
CA VAL A 56 -35.43 -20.46 -11.85
C VAL A 56 -35.32 -19.41 -10.74
N PRO A 57 -34.60 -19.70 -9.64
CA PRO A 57 -34.41 -18.73 -8.57
C PRO A 57 -33.49 -17.59 -9.02
N ARG A 58 -33.76 -16.38 -8.56
CA ARG A 58 -32.89 -15.23 -8.85
C ARG A 58 -31.49 -15.46 -8.28
N THR A 59 -30.52 -14.77 -8.86
CA THR A 59 -29.11 -14.74 -8.47
C THR A 59 -28.66 -13.30 -8.26
N LEU A 60 -27.47 -13.09 -7.70
CA LEU A 60 -26.97 -11.73 -7.39
C LEU A 60 -26.83 -10.84 -8.64
N THR A 61 -26.70 -11.43 -9.83
CA THR A 61 -26.62 -10.70 -11.11
C THR A 61 -27.95 -10.07 -11.52
N ASP A 62 -29.08 -10.60 -11.05
CA ASP A 62 -30.40 -10.08 -11.40
C ASP A 62 -30.72 -8.75 -10.69
N PHE A 63 -29.97 -8.45 -9.63
CA PHE A 63 -30.15 -7.24 -8.84
C PHE A 63 -29.33 -6.07 -9.40
N LYS A 64 -29.88 -5.35 -10.38
CA LYS A 64 -29.26 -4.18 -11.04
C LYS A 64 -28.69 -3.14 -10.06
N ASN A 65 -29.41 -2.84 -8.97
CA ASN A 65 -28.99 -1.88 -7.95
C ASN A 65 -27.78 -2.36 -7.13
N TYR A 66 -27.69 -3.66 -6.85
CA TYR A 66 -26.53 -4.28 -6.21
C TYR A 66 -25.31 -4.21 -7.15
N LEU A 67 -25.49 -4.59 -8.42
CA LEU A 67 -24.43 -4.50 -9.44
C LEU A 67 -23.91 -3.07 -9.62
N LYS A 68 -24.79 -2.06 -9.64
CA LYS A 68 -24.40 -0.65 -9.68
C LYS A 68 -23.52 -0.27 -8.50
N ALA A 69 -23.90 -0.65 -7.27
CA ALA A 69 -23.09 -0.36 -6.08
C ALA A 69 -21.74 -1.07 -6.11
N LYS A 70 -21.70 -2.33 -6.57
CA LYS A 70 -20.47 -3.12 -6.74
C LYS A 70 -19.54 -2.44 -7.74
N LYS A 71 -20.06 -2.03 -8.90
CA LYS A 71 -19.30 -1.32 -9.95
C LYS A 71 -18.75 0.02 -9.44
N MET A 72 -19.52 0.78 -8.67
CA MET A 72 -19.05 2.06 -8.12
C MET A 72 -17.88 1.88 -7.14
N ILE A 73 -17.94 0.90 -6.24
CA ILE A 73 -16.82 0.61 -5.33
C ILE A 73 -15.57 0.18 -6.12
N ALA A 74 -15.75 -0.66 -7.14
CA ALA A 74 -14.65 -1.07 -8.01
C ALA A 74 -13.99 0.15 -8.69
N LYS A 75 -14.79 1.07 -9.27
CA LYS A 75 -14.29 2.31 -9.86
C LYS A 75 -13.48 3.18 -8.89
N TYR A 76 -13.90 3.29 -7.63
CA TYR A 76 -13.13 4.05 -6.64
C TYR A 76 -11.82 3.35 -6.28
N ASN A 77 -11.82 2.02 -6.15
CA ASN A 77 -10.60 1.26 -5.91
C ASN A 77 -9.61 1.40 -7.07
N GLU A 78 -10.10 1.27 -8.29
CA GLU A 78 -9.32 1.48 -9.52
C GLU A 78 -8.73 2.88 -9.58
N LYS A 79 -9.54 3.92 -9.32
CA LYS A 79 -9.04 5.31 -9.27
C LYS A 79 -7.93 5.49 -8.22
N ILE A 80 -8.08 4.92 -7.03
CA ILE A 80 -7.06 4.96 -5.98
C ILE A 80 -5.78 4.24 -6.44
N ALA A 81 -5.91 3.08 -7.08
CA ALA A 81 -4.77 2.32 -7.60
C ALA A 81 -4.03 3.10 -8.71
N ASN A 82 -4.77 3.67 -9.66
CA ASN A 82 -4.18 4.44 -10.77
C ASN A 82 -3.45 5.69 -10.26
N GLN A 83 -4.04 6.43 -9.30
CA GLN A 83 -3.38 7.59 -8.69
C GLN A 83 -2.10 7.22 -7.94
N ARG A 84 -2.10 6.07 -7.26
CA ARG A 84 -0.89 5.56 -6.60
C ARG A 84 0.17 5.19 -7.62
N ASN A 85 -0.19 4.44 -8.66
CA ASN A 85 0.75 4.01 -9.68
C ASN A 85 1.37 5.21 -10.39
N ASP A 86 0.57 6.21 -10.77
CA ASP A 86 1.06 7.47 -11.37
C ASP A 86 2.05 8.19 -10.45
N TYR A 87 1.72 8.31 -9.15
CA TYR A 87 2.63 8.91 -8.18
C TYR A 87 3.95 8.12 -8.05
N LEU A 88 3.87 6.79 -7.98
CA LEU A 88 5.04 5.94 -7.87
C LEU A 88 5.92 6.05 -9.12
N HIS A 89 5.33 5.99 -10.33
CA HIS A 89 6.06 6.14 -11.59
C HIS A 89 6.80 7.47 -11.69
N LYS A 90 6.14 8.58 -11.31
CA LYS A 90 6.79 9.89 -11.29
C LYS A 90 7.97 9.91 -10.34
N LEU A 91 7.78 9.35 -9.14
CA LEU A 91 8.82 9.26 -8.12
C LEU A 91 9.99 8.38 -8.56
N THR A 92 9.73 7.18 -9.08
CA THR A 92 10.79 6.27 -9.53
C THR A 92 11.56 6.86 -10.71
N LYS A 93 10.87 7.48 -11.66
CA LYS A 93 11.51 8.19 -12.77
C LYS A 93 12.45 9.28 -12.26
N THR A 94 11.99 10.13 -11.34
CA THR A 94 12.85 11.17 -10.73
C THR A 94 14.08 10.56 -10.05
N LEU A 95 13.93 9.45 -9.33
CA LEU A 95 15.06 8.79 -8.66
C LEU A 95 16.07 8.20 -9.67
N VAL A 96 15.59 7.58 -10.75
CA VAL A 96 16.42 6.96 -11.79
C VAL A 96 17.16 8.00 -12.62
N GLU A 97 16.54 9.16 -12.87
CA GLU A 97 17.19 10.29 -13.55
C GLU A 97 18.28 10.95 -12.70
N GLN A 98 18.09 11.02 -11.38
CA GLN A 98 19.02 11.68 -10.45
C GLN A 98 20.19 10.81 -10.00
N SER A 99 20.11 9.48 -10.13
CA SER A 99 21.08 8.55 -9.54
C SER A 99 21.48 7.45 -10.51
N ASP A 100 22.79 7.22 -10.64
CA ASP A 100 23.31 6.11 -11.45
C ASP A 100 23.15 4.74 -10.78
N ILE A 101 23.27 4.72 -9.45
CA ILE A 101 23.16 3.52 -8.62
C ILE A 101 22.15 3.78 -7.52
N ILE A 102 21.05 3.03 -7.52
CA ILE A 102 20.01 3.13 -6.51
C ILE A 102 20.12 1.94 -5.55
N LYS A 103 20.32 2.25 -4.27
CA LYS A 103 20.35 1.25 -3.19
C LYS A 103 19.04 1.31 -2.41
N ILE A 104 18.27 0.22 -2.40
CA ILE A 104 17.02 0.13 -1.64
C ILE A 104 17.09 -0.93 -0.54
N GLU A 105 16.50 -0.61 0.60
CA GLU A 105 16.39 -1.54 1.72
C GLU A 105 15.29 -2.59 1.49
N TYR A 106 15.56 -3.87 1.80
CA TYR A 106 14.59 -4.95 1.71
C TYR A 106 13.64 -5.04 2.92
N LEU A 107 12.58 -4.23 2.93
CA LEU A 107 11.59 -4.29 4.00
C LEU A 107 10.62 -5.48 3.79
N LYS A 108 10.67 -6.48 4.68
CA LYS A 108 9.71 -7.62 4.66
C LYS A 108 8.31 -7.15 5.10
N ALA A 109 7.54 -6.58 4.16
CA ALA A 109 6.19 -6.06 4.42
C ALA A 109 5.26 -7.09 5.09
N LYS A 110 5.37 -8.39 4.75
CA LYS A 110 4.58 -9.48 5.36
C LYS A 110 4.71 -9.53 6.89
N ASN A 111 5.91 -9.30 7.42
CA ASN A 111 6.14 -9.33 8.87
C ASN A 111 5.55 -8.10 9.56
N LEU A 112 5.56 -6.96 8.88
CA LEU A 112 5.05 -5.69 9.42
C LEU A 112 3.52 -5.64 9.41
N LEU A 113 2.88 -6.31 8.46
CA LEU A 113 1.42 -6.45 8.39
C LEU A 113 0.82 -7.24 9.59
N LYS A 114 1.64 -7.96 10.37
CA LYS A 114 1.18 -8.63 11.60
C LYS A 114 0.74 -7.63 12.68
N ASN A 115 1.22 -6.40 12.64
CA ASN A 115 0.77 -5.36 13.56
C ASN A 115 -0.52 -4.73 13.05
N HIS A 116 -1.67 -5.14 13.59
CA HIS A 116 -2.99 -4.66 13.17
C HIS A 116 -3.17 -3.13 13.27
N LYS A 117 -2.48 -2.44 14.20
CA LYS A 117 -2.55 -0.98 14.33
C LYS A 117 -1.91 -0.26 13.14
N LEU A 118 -0.82 -0.81 12.61
CA LEU A 118 -0.05 -0.22 11.50
C LEU A 118 -0.34 -0.86 10.15
N ALA A 119 -0.97 -2.03 10.11
CA ALA A 119 -1.18 -2.84 8.92
C ALA A 119 -1.84 -2.05 7.78
N ARG A 120 -2.84 -1.22 8.08
CA ARG A 120 -3.51 -0.38 7.08
C ARG A 120 -2.56 0.65 6.47
N ALA A 121 -1.71 1.28 7.27
CA ALA A 121 -0.78 2.28 6.80
C ALA A 121 0.39 1.65 6.02
N ILE A 122 0.88 0.50 6.48
CA ILE A 122 1.89 -0.31 5.77
C ILE A 122 1.35 -0.83 4.43
N ALA A 123 0.10 -1.28 4.38
CA ALA A 123 -0.52 -1.73 3.13
C ALA A 123 -0.65 -0.59 2.09
N ASN A 124 -0.75 0.65 2.54
CA ASN A 124 -0.82 1.82 1.66
C ASN A 124 0.56 2.27 1.14
N GLN A 125 1.66 1.91 1.81
CA GLN A 125 3.02 2.30 1.42
C GLN A 125 3.48 1.70 0.08
N SER A 126 2.83 0.65 -0.43
CA SER A 126 3.09 0.13 -1.79
C SER A 126 4.57 -0.17 -2.11
N TRP A 127 5.42 -0.44 -1.11
CA TRP A 127 6.87 -0.67 -1.28
C TRP A 127 7.24 -1.80 -2.24
N ARG A 128 6.36 -2.81 -2.34
CA ARG A 128 6.54 -3.90 -3.32
C ARG A 128 6.43 -3.36 -4.75
N GLU A 129 5.45 -2.50 -4.99
CA GLU A 129 5.22 -1.91 -6.30
C GLU A 129 6.35 -0.94 -6.66
N LEU A 130 6.75 -0.07 -5.73
CA LEU A 130 7.90 0.82 -5.90
C LEU A 130 9.17 0.06 -6.29
N ARG A 131 9.44 -1.08 -5.65
CA ARG A 131 10.57 -1.95 -6.00
C ARG A 131 10.44 -2.52 -7.40
N ASN A 132 9.25 -3.01 -7.77
CA ASN A 132 9.03 -3.55 -9.10
C ASN A 132 9.25 -2.47 -10.17
N GLN A 133 8.79 -1.25 -9.88
CA GLN A 133 8.96 -0.10 -10.76
C GLN A 133 10.42 0.31 -10.93
N LEU A 134 11.14 0.50 -9.83
CA LEU A 134 12.58 0.76 -9.90
C LEU A 134 13.34 -0.33 -10.64
N LYS A 135 12.94 -1.59 -10.52
CA LYS A 135 13.61 -2.69 -11.22
C LYS A 135 13.54 -2.49 -12.73
N TYR A 136 12.34 -2.38 -13.30
CA TYR A 136 12.23 -2.26 -14.76
C TYR A 136 12.71 -0.88 -15.25
N GLU A 137 12.55 0.21 -14.48
CA GLU A 137 13.04 1.53 -14.89
C GLU A 137 14.56 1.57 -14.89
N CYS A 138 15.22 1.03 -13.85
CA CYS A 138 16.69 0.91 -13.88
C CYS A 138 17.16 0.09 -15.09
N ASP A 139 16.49 -1.03 -15.40
CA ASP A 139 16.81 -1.85 -16.57
C ASP A 139 16.65 -1.05 -17.88
N TRP A 140 15.61 -0.21 -18.01
CA TRP A 140 15.38 0.63 -19.19
C TRP A 140 16.40 1.77 -19.35
N TYR A 141 16.76 2.42 -18.25
CA TYR A 141 17.67 3.57 -18.26
C TYR A 141 19.15 3.17 -18.10
N GLY A 142 19.45 1.86 -18.08
CA GLY A 142 20.81 1.34 -17.90
C GLY A 142 21.42 1.66 -16.53
N LYS A 143 20.58 1.85 -15.51
CA LYS A 143 20.99 2.15 -14.13
C LYS A 143 21.08 0.88 -13.28
N GLN A 144 21.82 0.93 -12.18
CA GLN A 144 21.98 -0.23 -11.31
C GLN A 144 21.06 -0.15 -10.08
N LEU A 145 20.20 -1.16 -9.89
CA LEU A 145 19.42 -1.33 -8.65
C LEU A 145 20.06 -2.37 -7.74
N VAL A 146 20.47 -1.95 -6.54
CA VAL A 146 21.03 -2.84 -5.51
C VAL A 146 20.05 -2.97 -4.35
N ILE A 147 19.61 -4.20 -4.08
CA ILE A 147 18.74 -4.50 -2.95
C ILE A 147 19.61 -4.88 -1.75
N VAL A 148 19.59 -4.05 -0.71
CA VAL A 148 20.36 -4.28 0.52
C VAL A 148 19.47 -4.94 1.58
N ASN A 149 19.99 -5.96 2.25
CA ASN A 149 19.31 -6.59 3.37
C ASN A 149 19.42 -5.70 4.62
N LEU A 150 18.30 -5.42 5.29
CA LEU A 150 18.21 -4.56 6.49
C LEU A 150 18.93 -5.10 7.74
N ARG A 151 19.70 -6.18 7.64
CA ARG A 151 20.31 -6.81 8.82
C ARG A 151 21.37 -5.85 9.38
N LYS A 152 20.99 -5.12 10.43
CA LYS A 152 21.80 -4.19 11.25
C LYS A 152 22.16 -2.82 10.65
N THR A 153 21.64 -2.41 9.49
CA THR A 153 21.98 -1.09 8.89
C THR A 153 21.53 0.11 9.74
N SER A 154 20.41 -0.02 10.47
CA SER A 154 19.93 1.02 11.40
C SER A 154 20.44 0.86 12.83
N GLN A 155 21.21 -0.21 13.10
CA GLN A 155 21.72 -0.53 14.43
C GLN A 155 23.22 -0.31 14.55
N ILE A 156 23.91 -0.28 13.41
CA ILE A 156 25.34 -0.03 13.29
C ILE A 156 25.52 1.42 12.83
N CYS A 157 26.20 2.22 13.64
CA CYS A 157 26.58 3.58 13.24
C CYS A 157 27.49 3.54 12.01
N SER A 158 27.14 4.27 10.94
CA SER A 158 27.97 4.34 9.73
C SER A 158 29.31 5.05 9.93
N ASN A 159 29.43 5.86 10.99
CA ASN A 159 30.65 6.58 11.32
C ASN A 159 31.62 5.75 12.18
N CYS A 160 31.12 4.91 13.09
CA CYS A 160 31.97 4.22 14.08
C CYS A 160 31.74 2.71 14.21
N GLY A 161 30.84 2.11 13.43
CA GLY A 161 30.60 0.66 13.44
C GLY A 161 29.91 0.10 14.69
N TYR A 162 29.51 0.96 15.63
CA TYR A 162 28.97 0.55 16.93
C TYR A 162 27.54 -0.03 16.81
N ASP A 163 27.32 -1.23 17.36
CA ASP A 163 26.02 -1.94 17.37
C ASP A 163 25.19 -1.58 18.62
N THR A 164 24.11 -0.83 18.40
CA THR A 164 23.17 -0.33 19.43
C THR A 164 22.39 -1.42 20.18
N LYS A 165 22.56 -2.71 19.86
CA LYS A 165 21.89 -3.80 20.58
C LYS A 165 22.34 -4.00 22.04
N TYR A 166 23.51 -3.50 22.43
CA TYR A 166 24.05 -3.62 23.78
C TYR A 166 24.07 -2.28 24.52
N SER A 167 22.90 -1.69 24.73
CA SER A 167 22.72 -0.52 25.62
C SER A 167 21.53 -0.79 26.53
N SER A 168 21.74 -1.68 27.50
CA SER A 168 20.99 -1.64 28.75
C SER A 168 21.61 -0.56 29.62
N SER A 169 20.85 0.53 29.81
CA SER A 169 21.05 1.65 30.76
C SER A 169 22.25 2.58 30.54
N LEU A 170 22.00 3.88 30.75
CA LEU A 170 22.92 5.04 30.81
C LEU A 170 23.32 5.68 29.47
N PHE A 171 22.39 6.41 28.87
CA PHE A 171 22.74 7.58 28.04
C PHE A 171 23.13 8.75 28.94
N ARG A 172 24.43 9.08 28.99
CA ARG A 172 24.92 10.40 29.40
C ARG A 172 25.50 11.07 28.17
N TRP A 173 24.79 12.04 27.61
CA TRP A 173 25.36 12.96 26.64
C TRP A 173 26.26 13.95 27.39
N ARG A 174 27.53 14.03 27.01
CA ARG A 174 28.38 15.19 27.30
C ARG A 174 28.61 15.93 25.99
N PHE A 175 28.30 17.22 26.02
CA PHE A 175 28.86 18.21 25.11
C PHE A 175 30.36 18.38 25.41
#